data_AF-W5KD02-F1
#
_entry.id   AF-W5KD02-F1
#
_cell.length_a   1.000
_cell.length_b   1.000
_cell.length_c   1.000
_cell.angle_alpha   90.00
_cell.angle_beta   90.00
_cell.angle_gamma   90.00
#
_symmetry.space_group_name_H-M   'P 1'
#
loop_
_entity.id
_entity.type
_entity.pdbx_description
1 polymer ?
#
loop_
_entity_poly.entity_id
_entity_poly.type
_entity_poly.pdbx_seq_one_letter_code
_entity_poly.pdbx_strand_id
1 'polypeptide(L)'
;MKVIVILLLNWITSVSVTRCTGRQMETFAVQGQAVRLDCDTDQEDTEDTFTYSWTKDNHTIKSSPRLQLQDSSLWILNTVLSDSGHYVCTSTNGSESTETSIFLSVEKGQCPRAPETKLALEGSNIILACTEDPTEILGKLLHMEWLKDCKPTGMEGSKISLHVSMSSMGNYTCMVIFGYDGQNYTVSSTIELEVVNRGPIETPKVIYPRNHTVHTKPGVKTKLECSVFIGSEKNDIEESQVYWMVDKNFTVQYPQLRENLTIETREDNQIYGTSTLFIAKVLPEFFEVPFECTILSPRGMDMGVVWLKHEKPYTIQATLTILLALIAVVVVNIVLFVFFRTDIILCYRQLCGKSRTGQTKVYNAYVCSCHGNTPGSTAEDLALRILPDVLEQKHDLKLFIHGRDDAENVADMAGVLSQSKAVLLILPGSRSVNQQEEESAIPLNPGQETLDVSHCSELYSVIAQSSVPVIVVEDGENADYSLLPESIQSIIQRDRVLRWSPAVQPNGRFWKHLRYHIT
;
A
#
# COMPACT_ATOMS: atom_id res chain seq x y z
N MET A 1 -16.99 -84.25 14.24
CA MET A 1 -17.39 -83.11 15.10
C MET A 1 -16.42 -81.97 14.82
N LYS A 2 -16.95 -80.82 14.36
CA LYS A 2 -16.27 -79.54 14.09
C LYS A 2 -15.20 -79.55 12.98
N VAL A 3 -15.60 -79.19 11.76
CA VAL A 3 -14.85 -78.38 10.75
C VAL A 3 -15.65 -78.23 9.43
N ILE A 4 -16.69 -79.03 9.16
CA ILE A 4 -17.44 -79.00 7.87
C ILE A 4 -18.87 -78.42 8.02
N VAL A 5 -19.08 -77.40 8.87
CA VAL A 5 -20.43 -76.79 9.07
C VAL A 5 -20.42 -75.26 8.88
N ILE A 6 -19.28 -74.64 8.55
CA ILE A 6 -19.15 -73.17 8.46
C ILE A 6 -19.15 -72.65 7.00
N LEU A 7 -19.20 -73.52 5.98
CA LEU A 7 -19.14 -73.11 4.57
C LEU A 7 -20.43 -73.34 3.76
N LEU A 8 -21.56 -73.65 4.41
CA LEU A 8 -22.86 -73.83 3.75
C LEU A 8 -24.00 -73.01 4.38
N LEU A 9 -23.67 -71.95 5.14
CA LEU A 9 -24.67 -71.05 5.77
C LEU A 9 -24.54 -69.59 5.35
N ASN A 10 -23.82 -69.31 4.26
CA ASN A 10 -23.71 -67.96 3.68
C ASN A 10 -23.88 -68.04 2.16
N TRP A 11 -25.06 -68.41 1.66
CA TRP A 11 -25.51 -68.14 0.28
C TRP A 11 -27.04 -68.26 0.10
N ILE A 12 -27.81 -67.99 1.15
CA ILE A 12 -29.25 -67.73 1.03
C ILE A 12 -29.56 -66.54 1.94
N THR A 13 -29.47 -65.33 1.37
CA THR A 13 -30.19 -64.08 1.73
C THR A 13 -29.52 -62.91 1.00
N SER A 14 -29.49 -62.99 -0.33
CA SER A 14 -29.48 -61.80 -1.17
C SER A 14 -30.72 -61.83 -2.05
N VAL A 15 -31.89 -62.01 -1.42
CA VAL A 15 -33.08 -61.33 -1.94
C VAL A 15 -32.92 -59.90 -1.44
N SER A 16 -32.30 -59.07 -2.27
CA SER A 16 -32.51 -57.65 -2.20
C SER A 16 -34.02 -57.46 -2.34
N VAL A 17 -34.72 -57.35 -1.22
CA VAL A 17 -35.99 -56.66 -1.18
C VAL A 17 -35.64 -55.23 -1.52
N THR A 18 -35.64 -54.94 -2.82
CA THR A 18 -35.71 -53.58 -3.31
C THR A 18 -37.05 -53.08 -2.80
N ARG A 19 -37.05 -52.48 -1.60
CA ARG A 19 -38.12 -51.56 -1.21
C ARG A 19 -37.98 -50.39 -2.16
N CYS A 20 -38.56 -50.53 -3.35
CA CYS A 20 -39.02 -49.38 -4.09
C CYS A 20 -40.03 -48.73 -3.15
N THR A 21 -39.63 -47.67 -2.48
CA THR A 21 -40.56 -46.70 -1.92
C THR A 21 -41.24 -46.05 -3.13
N GLY A 22 -42.21 -46.77 -3.69
CA GLY A 22 -43.01 -46.29 -4.81
C GLY A 22 -43.64 -44.98 -4.38
N ARG A 23 -43.34 -43.92 -5.11
CA ARG A 23 -44.01 -42.63 -4.99
C ARG A 23 -45.51 -42.90 -5.11
N GLN A 24 -46.26 -42.72 -4.03
CA GLN A 24 -47.71 -42.89 -4.06
C GLN A 24 -48.27 -41.75 -4.92
N MET A 25 -48.81 -42.06 -6.09
CA MET A 25 -49.43 -41.06 -6.96
C MET A 25 -50.76 -40.62 -6.35
N GLU A 26 -50.97 -39.31 -6.23
CA GLU A 26 -52.23 -38.73 -5.76
C GLU A 26 -52.95 -38.06 -6.93
N THR A 27 -54.23 -38.36 -7.11
CA THR A 27 -55.09 -37.75 -8.12
C THR A 27 -56.29 -37.11 -7.43
N PHE A 28 -56.58 -35.87 -7.80
CA PHE A 28 -57.71 -35.11 -7.25
C PHE A 28 -58.79 -34.95 -8.30
N ALA A 29 -60.04 -35.21 -7.91
CA ALA A 29 -61.20 -35.08 -8.80
C ALA A 29 -62.32 -34.31 -8.12
N VAL A 30 -63.19 -33.72 -8.94
CA VAL A 30 -64.41 -33.04 -8.48
C VAL A 30 -65.59 -33.97 -8.65
N GLN A 31 -66.44 -34.08 -7.62
CA GLN A 31 -67.67 -34.86 -7.68
C GLN A 31 -68.51 -34.49 -8.91
N GLY A 32 -68.90 -35.50 -9.69
CA GLY A 32 -69.70 -35.34 -10.90
C GLY A 32 -68.88 -35.17 -12.18
N GLN A 33 -67.58 -34.91 -12.07
CA GLN A 33 -66.66 -34.88 -13.20
C GLN A 33 -66.10 -36.28 -13.50
N ALA A 34 -65.58 -36.43 -14.71
CA ALA A 34 -64.76 -37.55 -15.10
C ALA A 34 -63.35 -37.41 -14.51
N VAL A 35 -62.69 -38.54 -14.22
CA VAL A 35 -61.26 -38.59 -13.86
C VAL A 35 -60.58 -39.73 -14.59
N ARG A 36 -59.34 -39.49 -14.99
CA ARG A 36 -58.42 -40.47 -15.57
C ARG A 36 -57.39 -40.88 -14.51
N LEU A 37 -57.20 -42.17 -14.33
CA LEU A 37 -56.09 -42.74 -13.57
C LEU A 37 -55.16 -43.44 -14.55
N ASP A 38 -53.91 -43.00 -14.61
CA ASP A 38 -52.90 -43.58 -15.49
C ASP A 38 -52.03 -44.58 -14.74
N CYS A 39 -51.82 -45.72 -15.36
CA CYS A 39 -50.87 -46.70 -14.85
C CYS A 39 -49.45 -46.26 -15.23
N ASP A 40 -48.78 -45.56 -14.32
CA ASP A 40 -47.38 -45.19 -14.51
C ASP A 40 -46.51 -46.46 -14.47
N THR A 41 -45.84 -46.72 -15.59
CA THR A 41 -44.85 -47.78 -15.74
C THR A 41 -43.59 -47.12 -16.25
N ASP A 42 -42.49 -47.19 -15.48
CA ASP A 42 -41.16 -46.61 -15.77
C ASP A 42 -40.48 -47.19 -17.05
N GLN A 43 -41.24 -47.66 -18.03
CA GLN A 43 -40.75 -48.44 -19.18
C GLN A 43 -41.17 -47.77 -20.48
N GLU A 44 -40.43 -46.72 -20.82
CA GLU A 44 -40.65 -45.93 -22.04
C GLU A 44 -39.97 -46.53 -23.30
N ASP A 45 -39.36 -47.72 -23.21
CA ASP A 45 -38.52 -48.27 -24.30
C ASP A 45 -38.50 -49.83 -24.37
N THR A 46 -39.65 -50.49 -24.42
CA THR A 46 -39.70 -51.94 -24.73
C THR A 46 -40.69 -52.25 -25.85
N GLU A 47 -40.31 -53.12 -26.80
CA GLU A 47 -41.20 -53.68 -27.86
C GLU A 47 -42.26 -54.65 -27.31
N ASP A 48 -42.44 -54.66 -25.99
CA ASP A 48 -43.20 -55.64 -25.24
C ASP A 48 -44.68 -55.25 -25.14
N THR A 49 -45.58 -56.21 -25.38
CA THR A 49 -47.02 -55.99 -25.24
C THR A 49 -47.47 -56.21 -23.80
N PHE A 50 -47.82 -55.14 -23.09
CA PHE A 50 -48.33 -55.22 -21.72
C PHE A 50 -49.86 -55.40 -21.68
N THR A 51 -50.30 -56.14 -20.66
CA THR A 51 -51.72 -56.20 -20.27
C THR A 51 -51.90 -55.52 -18.92
N TYR A 52 -52.97 -54.73 -18.81
CA TYR A 52 -53.27 -53.93 -17.63
C TYR A 52 -54.52 -54.43 -16.93
N SER A 53 -54.49 -54.47 -15.60
CA SER A 53 -55.66 -54.76 -14.78
C SER A 53 -55.73 -53.80 -13.61
N TRP A 54 -56.95 -53.41 -13.23
CA TRP A 54 -57.17 -52.45 -12.16
C TRP A 54 -57.94 -53.10 -11.02
N THR A 55 -57.56 -52.79 -9.79
CA THR A 55 -58.26 -53.24 -8.59
C THR A 55 -58.54 -52.07 -7.65
N LYS A 56 -59.65 -52.13 -6.93
CA LYS A 56 -59.99 -51.23 -5.82
C LYS A 56 -60.48 -52.09 -4.66
N ASP A 57 -59.99 -51.83 -3.46
CA ASP A 57 -60.38 -52.60 -2.25
C ASP A 57 -60.23 -54.12 -2.46
N ASN A 58 -59.16 -54.54 -3.15
CA ASN A 58 -58.86 -55.93 -3.51
C ASN A 58 -59.89 -56.60 -4.46
N HIS A 59 -60.74 -55.82 -5.13
CA HIS A 59 -61.68 -56.28 -6.14
C HIS A 59 -61.28 -55.80 -7.53
N THR A 60 -61.24 -56.71 -8.50
CA THR A 60 -60.95 -56.38 -9.90
C THR A 60 -62.05 -55.52 -10.51
N ILE A 61 -61.66 -54.38 -11.05
CA ILE A 61 -62.53 -53.46 -11.78
C ILE A 61 -62.75 -54.02 -13.18
N LYS A 62 -64.01 -54.06 -13.61
CA LYS A 62 -64.40 -54.44 -14.98
C LYS A 62 -64.98 -53.23 -15.70
N SER A 63 -64.82 -53.21 -17.02
CA SER A 63 -65.41 -52.18 -17.85
C SER A 63 -66.94 -52.17 -17.72
N SER A 64 -67.51 -50.97 -17.63
CA SER A 64 -68.94 -50.69 -17.47
C SER A 64 -69.24 -49.30 -18.04
N PRO A 65 -70.51 -48.91 -18.30
CA PRO A 65 -70.81 -47.58 -18.84
C PRO A 65 -70.18 -46.41 -18.07
N ARG A 66 -70.00 -46.55 -16.75
CA ARG A 66 -69.36 -45.54 -15.89
C ARG A 66 -67.84 -45.68 -15.78
N LEU A 67 -67.32 -46.90 -15.84
CA LEU A 67 -65.91 -47.23 -15.63
C LEU A 67 -65.34 -47.78 -16.95
N GLN A 68 -64.54 -47.00 -17.66
CA GLN A 68 -63.94 -47.40 -18.93
C GLN A 68 -62.47 -47.76 -18.70
N LEU A 69 -62.08 -48.97 -19.07
CA LEU A 69 -60.67 -49.35 -19.16
C LEU A 69 -60.22 -49.16 -20.60
N GLN A 70 -59.28 -48.24 -20.83
CA GLN A 70 -58.77 -47.92 -22.15
C GLN A 70 -57.24 -47.89 -22.07
N ASP A 71 -56.60 -48.80 -22.81
CA ASP A 71 -55.14 -49.01 -22.79
C ASP A 71 -54.60 -49.25 -21.38
N SER A 72 -53.73 -48.36 -20.89
CA SER A 72 -53.17 -48.40 -19.53
C SER A 72 -53.99 -47.60 -18.51
N SER A 73 -55.07 -46.94 -18.92
CA SER A 73 -55.80 -45.96 -18.10
C SER A 73 -57.18 -46.46 -17.65
N LEU A 74 -57.56 -46.08 -16.43
CA LEU A 74 -58.92 -46.23 -15.92
C LEU A 74 -59.63 -44.88 -15.91
N TRP A 75 -60.76 -44.79 -16.62
CA TRP A 75 -61.62 -43.62 -16.64
C TRP A 75 -62.88 -43.85 -15.80
N ILE A 76 -63.20 -42.90 -14.94
CA ILE A 76 -64.43 -42.88 -14.14
C ILE A 76 -65.23 -41.66 -14.59
N LEU A 77 -66.27 -41.85 -15.43
CA LEU A 77 -66.92 -40.75 -16.16
C LEU A 77 -67.84 -39.85 -15.30
N ASN A 78 -68.28 -40.33 -14.14
CA ASN A 78 -69.12 -39.59 -13.21
C ASN A 78 -68.75 -39.98 -11.79
N THR A 79 -67.83 -39.23 -11.20
CA THR A 79 -67.26 -39.53 -9.88
C THR A 79 -68.22 -39.21 -8.74
N VAL A 80 -68.22 -40.07 -7.73
CA VAL A 80 -68.94 -39.87 -6.45
C VAL A 80 -67.95 -39.88 -5.30
N LEU A 81 -68.31 -39.31 -4.15
CA LEU A 81 -67.41 -39.23 -2.99
C LEU A 81 -66.92 -40.60 -2.49
N SER A 82 -67.71 -41.67 -2.70
CA SER A 82 -67.33 -43.04 -2.36
C SER A 82 -66.34 -43.67 -3.35
N ASP A 83 -66.05 -43.01 -4.48
CA ASP A 83 -65.00 -43.46 -5.38
C ASP A 83 -63.61 -43.19 -4.80
N SER A 84 -63.46 -42.25 -3.86
CA SER A 84 -62.20 -42.00 -3.17
C SER A 84 -61.60 -43.28 -2.56
N GLY A 85 -60.28 -43.41 -2.63
CA GLY A 85 -59.56 -44.58 -2.10
C GLY A 85 -58.35 -44.96 -2.95
N HIS A 86 -57.75 -46.10 -2.59
CA HIS A 86 -56.59 -46.64 -3.29
C HIS A 86 -57.02 -47.54 -4.46
N TYR A 87 -56.50 -47.21 -5.63
CA TYR A 87 -56.59 -48.00 -6.85
C TYR A 87 -55.22 -48.60 -7.13
N VAL A 88 -55.18 -49.88 -7.47
CA VAL A 88 -53.93 -50.56 -7.86
C VAL A 88 -54.06 -50.96 -9.32
N CYS A 89 -53.16 -50.46 -10.14
CA CYS A 89 -52.94 -50.98 -11.48
C CYS A 89 -51.86 -52.06 -11.44
N THR A 90 -52.10 -53.19 -12.09
CA THR A 90 -51.12 -54.23 -12.33
C THR A 90 -50.85 -54.31 -13.83
N SER A 91 -49.61 -54.04 -14.25
CA SER A 91 -49.13 -54.25 -15.62
C SER A 91 -48.39 -55.59 -15.70
N THR A 92 -48.58 -56.37 -16.77
CA THR A 92 -47.83 -57.60 -16.99
C THR A 92 -47.52 -57.87 -18.46
N ASN A 93 -46.28 -58.28 -18.73
CA ASN A 93 -45.81 -58.78 -20.02
C ASN A 93 -45.73 -60.33 -20.04
N GLY A 94 -46.52 -61.01 -19.21
CA GLY A 94 -46.60 -62.47 -19.17
C GLY A 94 -45.50 -63.18 -18.37
N SER A 95 -44.32 -62.58 -18.17
CA SER A 95 -43.26 -63.11 -17.28
C SER A 95 -43.07 -62.29 -16.01
N GLU A 96 -43.26 -60.98 -16.08
CA GLU A 96 -43.09 -60.04 -14.98
C GLU A 96 -44.37 -59.23 -14.78
N SER A 97 -44.63 -58.84 -13.54
CA SER A 97 -45.78 -58.02 -13.17
C SER A 97 -45.34 -56.89 -12.25
N THR A 98 -45.76 -55.67 -12.57
CA THR A 98 -45.51 -54.48 -11.76
C THR A 98 -46.84 -53.93 -11.26
N GLU A 99 -46.86 -53.45 -10.02
CA GLU A 99 -48.05 -52.85 -9.41
C GLU A 99 -47.80 -51.39 -9.06
N THR A 100 -48.71 -50.51 -9.49
CA THR A 100 -48.69 -49.08 -9.21
C THR A 100 -49.94 -48.72 -8.41
N SER A 101 -49.75 -48.08 -7.26
CA SER A 101 -50.83 -47.67 -6.35
C SER A 101 -51.09 -46.18 -6.47
N ILE A 102 -52.35 -45.83 -6.73
CA ILE A 102 -52.81 -44.46 -6.94
C ILE A 102 -53.93 -44.15 -5.93
N PHE A 103 -53.80 -43.04 -5.22
CA PHE A 103 -54.83 -42.56 -4.31
C PHE A 103 -55.71 -41.52 -5.01
N LEU A 104 -56.99 -41.84 -5.18
CA LEU A 104 -57.99 -40.91 -5.71
C LEU A 104 -58.68 -40.18 -4.54
N SER A 105 -58.65 -38.85 -4.56
CA SER A 105 -59.45 -38.00 -3.68
C SER A 105 -60.54 -37.28 -4.47
N VAL A 106 -61.80 -37.68 -4.29
CA VAL A 106 -62.97 -37.01 -4.87
C VAL A 106 -63.54 -36.02 -3.86
N GLU A 107 -63.59 -34.75 -4.26
CA GLU A 107 -64.00 -33.64 -3.40
C GLU A 107 -65.17 -32.86 -4.00
N LYS A 108 -65.85 -32.07 -3.16
CA LYS A 108 -66.85 -31.11 -3.63
C LYS A 108 -66.17 -29.79 -3.98
N GLY A 109 -66.55 -29.19 -5.09
CA GLY A 109 -65.99 -27.90 -5.52
C GLY A 109 -66.21 -27.66 -7.01
N GLN A 110 -65.52 -26.66 -7.55
CA GLN A 110 -65.51 -26.37 -8.99
C GLN A 110 -64.24 -26.90 -9.68
N CYS A 111 -63.11 -26.90 -8.97
CA CYS A 111 -61.82 -27.35 -9.49
C CYS A 111 -61.17 -28.33 -8.51
N PRO A 112 -60.38 -29.30 -9.03
CA PRO A 112 -59.58 -30.17 -8.20
C PRO A 112 -58.37 -29.42 -7.64
N ARG A 113 -57.75 -29.99 -6.60
CA ARG A 113 -56.46 -29.50 -6.10
C ARG A 113 -55.36 -29.82 -7.11
N ALA A 114 -54.29 -29.03 -7.08
CA ALA A 114 -53.12 -29.32 -7.88
C ALA A 114 -52.37 -30.53 -7.29
N PRO A 115 -52.08 -31.57 -8.07
CA PRO A 115 -51.25 -32.68 -7.61
C PRO A 115 -49.77 -32.28 -7.53
N GLU A 116 -49.35 -31.28 -8.32
CA GLU A 116 -47.97 -30.79 -8.37
C GLU A 116 -47.92 -29.27 -8.57
N THR A 117 -46.84 -28.68 -8.07
CA THR A 117 -46.52 -27.25 -8.18
C THR A 117 -45.51 -27.03 -9.30
N LYS A 118 -45.78 -26.07 -10.19
CA LYS A 118 -44.89 -25.66 -11.27
C LYS A 118 -44.22 -24.33 -10.92
N LEU A 119 -42.89 -24.32 -10.94
CA LEU A 119 -42.09 -23.12 -10.67
C LEU A 119 -41.83 -22.34 -11.96
N ALA A 120 -41.98 -21.02 -11.90
CA ALA A 120 -41.65 -20.11 -13.00
C ALA A 120 -40.87 -18.89 -12.51
N LEU A 121 -39.93 -18.40 -13.32
CA LEU A 121 -39.19 -17.17 -13.03
C LEU A 121 -39.99 -15.94 -13.46
N GLU A 122 -39.99 -14.89 -12.65
CA GLU A 122 -40.58 -13.60 -13.04
C GLU A 122 -39.92 -13.08 -14.34
N GLY A 123 -40.73 -12.56 -15.27
CA GLY A 123 -40.31 -12.08 -16.58
C GLY A 123 -40.09 -13.18 -17.64
N SER A 124 -40.14 -14.47 -17.26
CA SER A 124 -40.07 -15.57 -18.22
C SER A 124 -41.40 -15.79 -18.94
N ASN A 125 -41.37 -16.55 -20.05
CA ASN A 125 -42.57 -17.06 -20.69
C ASN A 125 -42.72 -18.54 -20.37
N ILE A 126 -43.88 -18.95 -19.88
CA ILE A 126 -44.19 -20.34 -19.57
C ILE A 126 -45.34 -20.84 -20.43
N ILE A 127 -45.32 -22.14 -20.73
CA ILE A 127 -46.44 -22.85 -21.36
C ILE A 127 -47.05 -23.78 -20.32
N LEU A 128 -48.35 -23.61 -20.09
CA LEU A 128 -49.16 -24.57 -19.33
C LEU A 128 -49.88 -25.45 -20.35
N ALA A 129 -49.74 -26.76 -20.20
CA ALA A 129 -50.38 -27.75 -21.05
C ALA A 129 -51.46 -28.47 -20.24
N CYS A 130 -52.64 -28.65 -20.83
CA CYS A 130 -53.69 -29.47 -20.26
C CYS A 130 -53.31 -30.93 -20.44
N THR A 131 -53.13 -31.66 -19.34
CA THR A 131 -52.78 -33.10 -19.35
C THR A 131 -53.99 -33.98 -19.62
N GLU A 132 -55.20 -33.44 -19.45
CA GLU A 132 -56.45 -34.15 -19.63
C GLU A 132 -57.00 -33.91 -21.04
N ASP A 133 -56.41 -34.53 -22.06
CA ASP A 133 -57.04 -34.60 -23.39
C ASP A 133 -57.65 -35.99 -23.63
N PRO A 134 -58.98 -36.14 -23.42
CA PRO A 134 -59.64 -37.41 -23.65
C PRO A 134 -59.73 -37.75 -25.14
N THR A 135 -59.49 -36.84 -26.10
CA THR A 135 -59.85 -37.08 -27.52
C THR A 135 -59.13 -38.21 -28.21
N GLU A 136 -57.90 -38.52 -27.81
CA GLU A 136 -57.14 -39.61 -28.39
C GLU A 136 -57.68 -40.99 -27.96
N ILE A 137 -58.48 -41.03 -26.88
CA ILE A 137 -58.78 -42.25 -26.11
C ILE A 137 -60.31 -42.44 -25.94
N LEU A 138 -61.07 -41.35 -25.77
CA LEU A 138 -62.50 -41.31 -25.51
C LEU A 138 -63.18 -40.15 -26.25
N GLY A 139 -64.21 -40.49 -27.04
CA GLY A 139 -65.21 -39.54 -27.48
C GLY A 139 -64.69 -38.39 -28.34
N LYS A 140 -65.37 -37.24 -28.28
CA LYS A 140 -65.05 -36.05 -29.08
C LYS A 140 -64.97 -34.80 -28.19
N LEU A 141 -63.92 -33.99 -28.36
CA LEU A 141 -63.81 -32.69 -27.69
C LEU A 141 -64.91 -31.75 -28.15
N LEU A 142 -65.59 -31.14 -27.18
CA LEU A 142 -66.61 -30.13 -27.40
C LEU A 142 -66.08 -28.73 -27.08
N HIS A 143 -65.43 -28.56 -25.93
CA HIS A 143 -64.88 -27.28 -25.49
C HIS A 143 -63.77 -27.45 -24.47
N MET A 144 -62.82 -26.52 -24.44
CA MET A 144 -61.71 -26.50 -23.50
C MET A 144 -61.41 -25.07 -23.07
N GLU A 145 -61.49 -24.81 -21.77
CA GLU A 145 -61.25 -23.49 -21.18
C GLU A 145 -60.29 -23.57 -19.98
N TRP A 146 -59.64 -22.45 -19.69
CA TRP A 146 -58.77 -22.31 -18.52
C TRP A 146 -59.40 -21.40 -17.47
N LEU A 147 -59.34 -21.86 -16.22
CA LEU A 147 -59.72 -21.11 -15.04
C LEU A 147 -58.47 -20.76 -14.24
N LYS A 148 -58.44 -19.56 -13.66
CA LYS A 148 -57.45 -19.17 -12.66
C LYS A 148 -58.15 -19.00 -11.33
N ASP A 149 -57.70 -19.72 -10.32
CA ASP A 149 -58.30 -19.75 -8.97
C ASP A 149 -59.82 -20.01 -9.04
N CYS A 150 -60.21 -20.95 -9.92
CA CYS A 150 -61.58 -21.30 -10.25
C CYS A 150 -62.45 -20.18 -10.85
N LYS A 151 -61.84 -19.19 -11.50
CA LYS A 151 -62.53 -18.14 -12.25
C LYS A 151 -62.17 -18.18 -13.73
N PRO A 152 -63.12 -17.98 -14.66
CA PRO A 152 -62.84 -18.00 -16.09
C PRO A 152 -61.77 -16.98 -16.48
N THR A 153 -60.79 -17.40 -17.27
CA THR A 153 -59.74 -16.51 -17.82
C THR A 153 -60.05 -16.02 -19.23
N GLY A 154 -60.94 -16.70 -19.94
CA GLY A 154 -61.19 -16.50 -21.37
C GLY A 154 -60.10 -17.10 -22.27
N MET A 155 -59.14 -17.84 -21.71
CA MET A 155 -58.12 -18.55 -22.49
C MET A 155 -58.63 -19.96 -22.84
N GLU A 156 -58.39 -20.37 -24.08
CA GLU A 156 -58.85 -21.65 -24.63
C GLU A 156 -57.68 -22.44 -25.25
N GLY A 157 -57.90 -23.75 -25.45
CA GLY A 157 -56.97 -24.65 -26.14
C GLY A 157 -56.09 -25.48 -25.21
N SER A 158 -55.42 -26.49 -25.80
CA SER A 158 -54.65 -27.50 -25.06
C SER A 158 -53.40 -26.96 -24.40
N LYS A 159 -52.91 -25.79 -24.84
CA LYS A 159 -51.76 -25.11 -24.27
C LYS A 159 -52.01 -23.60 -24.22
N ILE A 160 -51.69 -22.99 -23.09
CA ILE A 160 -51.70 -21.52 -22.92
C ILE A 160 -50.29 -21.02 -22.66
N SER A 161 -49.96 -19.87 -23.24
CA SER A 161 -48.70 -19.17 -22.99
C SER A 161 -48.95 -17.97 -22.08
N LEU A 162 -48.16 -17.87 -21.01
CA LEU A 162 -48.25 -16.80 -20.03
C LEU A 162 -46.92 -16.08 -19.94
N HIS A 163 -46.96 -14.75 -19.99
CA HIS A 163 -45.84 -13.93 -19.55
C HIS A 163 -45.90 -13.82 -18.02
N VAL A 164 -44.84 -14.28 -17.35
CA VAL A 164 -44.86 -14.51 -15.91
C VAL A 164 -44.57 -13.22 -15.16
N SER A 165 -45.47 -12.86 -14.25
CA SER A 165 -45.30 -11.78 -13.28
C SER A 165 -45.68 -12.29 -11.89
N MET A 166 -45.38 -11.56 -10.82
CA MET A 166 -45.87 -11.94 -9.48
C MET A 166 -47.39 -12.13 -9.42
N SER A 167 -48.15 -11.36 -10.21
CA SER A 167 -49.61 -11.50 -10.30
C SER A 167 -50.06 -12.78 -11.01
N SER A 168 -49.16 -13.45 -11.74
CA SER A 168 -49.46 -14.70 -12.45
C SER A 168 -49.57 -15.89 -11.48
N MET A 169 -49.07 -15.79 -10.24
CA MET A 169 -49.20 -16.83 -9.22
C MET A 169 -50.66 -17.24 -8.99
N GLY A 170 -50.89 -18.54 -8.76
CA GLY A 170 -52.20 -19.11 -8.46
C GLY A 170 -52.44 -20.45 -9.15
N ASN A 171 -53.66 -20.97 -9.03
CA ASN A 171 -54.05 -22.27 -9.53
C ASN A 171 -54.69 -22.17 -10.90
N TYR A 172 -54.11 -22.82 -11.91
CA TYR A 172 -54.61 -22.86 -13.28
C TYR A 172 -55.27 -24.21 -13.54
N THR A 173 -56.58 -24.22 -13.69
CA THR A 173 -57.36 -25.42 -13.97
C THR A 173 -57.74 -25.44 -15.44
N CYS A 174 -57.33 -26.46 -16.20
CA CYS A 174 -57.94 -26.72 -17.50
C CYS A 174 -59.22 -27.51 -17.30
N MET A 175 -60.30 -27.07 -17.94
CA MET A 175 -61.60 -27.73 -17.92
C MET A 175 -61.96 -28.14 -19.32
N VAL A 176 -62.24 -29.43 -19.49
CA VAL A 176 -62.45 -30.05 -20.79
C VAL A 176 -63.81 -30.71 -20.82
N ILE A 177 -64.63 -30.29 -21.76
CA ILE A 177 -65.97 -30.84 -22.01
C ILE A 177 -65.88 -31.73 -23.24
N PHE A 178 -66.25 -33.00 -23.09
CA PHE A 178 -66.20 -33.99 -24.16
C PHE A 178 -67.49 -34.81 -24.23
N GLY A 179 -67.85 -35.25 -25.43
CA GLY A 179 -69.02 -36.10 -25.67
C GLY A 179 -68.61 -37.56 -25.81
N TYR A 180 -69.25 -38.46 -25.06
CA TYR A 180 -69.04 -39.90 -25.10
C TYR A 180 -70.38 -40.65 -24.90
N ASP A 181 -70.66 -41.64 -25.73
CA ASP A 181 -71.90 -42.45 -25.72
C ASP A 181 -73.20 -41.62 -25.66
N GLY A 182 -73.25 -40.51 -26.42
CA GLY A 182 -74.41 -39.62 -26.47
C GLY A 182 -74.59 -38.70 -25.25
N GLN A 183 -73.67 -38.72 -24.29
CA GLN A 183 -73.67 -37.87 -23.10
C GLN A 183 -72.44 -36.96 -23.05
N ASN A 184 -72.55 -35.80 -22.38
CA ASN A 184 -71.44 -34.88 -22.18
C ASN A 184 -70.85 -35.06 -20.79
N TYR A 185 -69.53 -35.12 -20.73
CA TYR A 185 -68.74 -35.23 -19.51
C TYR A 185 -67.77 -34.07 -19.41
N THR A 186 -67.35 -33.78 -18.18
CA THR A 186 -66.34 -32.75 -17.88
C THR A 186 -65.20 -33.40 -17.15
N VAL A 187 -63.96 -33.18 -17.59
CA VAL A 187 -62.74 -33.54 -16.87
C VAL A 187 -61.95 -32.27 -16.61
N SER A 188 -61.27 -32.19 -15.47
CA SER A 188 -60.42 -31.05 -15.17
C SER A 188 -59.17 -31.45 -14.41
N SER A 189 -58.09 -30.69 -14.61
CA SER A 189 -56.82 -30.84 -13.92
C SER A 189 -56.25 -29.47 -13.58
N THR A 190 -55.64 -29.35 -12.40
CA THR A 190 -55.14 -28.09 -11.86
C THR A 190 -53.62 -28.10 -11.74
N ILE A 191 -52.99 -27.01 -12.15
CA ILE A 191 -51.56 -26.75 -12.00
C ILE A 191 -51.41 -25.57 -11.04
N GLU A 192 -50.70 -25.75 -9.94
CA GLU A 192 -50.32 -24.63 -9.07
C GLU A 192 -49.09 -23.93 -9.67
N LEU A 193 -49.20 -22.64 -9.97
CA LEU A 193 -48.09 -21.84 -10.49
C LEU A 193 -47.51 -20.98 -9.38
N GLU A 194 -46.27 -21.28 -9.01
CA GLU A 194 -45.46 -20.46 -8.11
C GLU A 194 -44.47 -19.61 -8.92
N VAL A 195 -44.35 -18.33 -8.54
CA VAL A 195 -43.48 -17.36 -9.22
C VAL A 195 -42.30 -17.02 -8.33
N VAL A 196 -41.10 -17.32 -8.82
CA VAL A 196 -39.84 -17.04 -8.14
C VAL A 196 -39.25 -15.74 -8.71
N ASN A 197 -39.14 -14.73 -7.86
CA ASN A 197 -38.34 -13.55 -8.14
C ASN A 197 -36.91 -13.79 -7.62
N ARG A 198 -36.01 -14.19 -8.53
CA ARG A 198 -34.58 -14.11 -8.23
C ARG A 198 -34.17 -12.67 -8.50
N GLY A 199 -33.82 -11.93 -7.45
CA GLY A 199 -33.14 -10.64 -7.57
C GLY A 199 -31.85 -10.76 -8.41
N PRO A 200 -31.11 -9.65 -8.63
CA PRO A 200 -29.85 -9.74 -9.36
C PRO A 200 -28.96 -10.80 -8.71
N ILE A 201 -28.60 -11.83 -9.49
CA ILE A 201 -27.78 -12.94 -9.01
C ILE A 201 -26.43 -12.36 -8.58
N GLU A 202 -26.17 -12.33 -7.27
CA GLU A 202 -24.89 -11.88 -6.75
C GLU A 202 -23.82 -12.90 -7.13
N THR A 203 -22.94 -12.52 -8.05
CA THR A 203 -21.81 -13.34 -8.51
C THR A 203 -20.65 -13.24 -7.53
N PRO A 204 -19.83 -14.29 -7.37
CA PRO A 204 -18.67 -14.24 -6.48
C PRO A 204 -17.68 -13.18 -6.96
N LYS A 205 -16.92 -12.63 -6.03
CA LYS A 205 -15.98 -11.54 -6.33
C LYS A 205 -14.71 -11.61 -5.52
N VAL A 206 -13.56 -11.46 -6.17
CA VAL A 206 -12.30 -11.17 -5.50
C VAL A 206 -12.28 -9.68 -5.15
N ILE A 207 -12.31 -9.40 -3.85
CA ILE A 207 -12.25 -8.04 -3.29
C ILE A 207 -10.80 -7.56 -3.29
N TYR A 208 -9.88 -8.46 -2.93
CA TYR A 208 -8.45 -8.22 -2.87
C TYR A 208 -7.71 -9.56 -3.09
N PRO A 209 -6.57 -9.62 -3.79
CA PRO A 209 -5.95 -8.55 -4.57
C PRO A 209 -6.60 -8.40 -5.96
N ARG A 210 -6.42 -7.28 -6.65
CA ARG A 210 -6.80 -7.16 -8.08
C ARG A 210 -5.59 -7.07 -9.00
N ASN A 211 -4.67 -6.18 -8.65
CA ASN A 211 -3.37 -6.07 -9.26
C ASN A 211 -2.40 -5.48 -8.22
N HIS A 212 -2.13 -6.27 -7.18
CA HIS A 212 -1.30 -5.82 -6.05
C HIS A 212 0.16 -6.27 -6.25
N THR A 213 1.11 -5.57 -5.65
CA THR A 213 2.51 -5.95 -5.70
C THR A 213 3.09 -5.98 -4.30
N VAL A 214 3.69 -7.12 -3.93
CA VAL A 214 4.39 -7.30 -2.66
C VAL A 214 5.89 -7.28 -2.92
N HIS A 215 6.60 -6.40 -2.21
CA HIS A 215 8.05 -6.32 -2.29
C HIS A 215 8.69 -7.28 -1.29
N THR A 216 9.56 -8.17 -1.76
CA THR A 216 10.24 -9.16 -0.91
C THR A 216 11.62 -9.53 -1.46
N LYS A 217 12.34 -10.40 -0.75
CA LYS A 217 13.67 -10.93 -1.11
C LYS A 217 13.63 -12.46 -1.19
N PRO A 218 14.45 -13.08 -2.06
CA PRO A 218 14.59 -14.53 -2.09
C PRO A 218 14.95 -15.09 -0.70
N GLY A 219 14.39 -16.25 -0.36
CA GLY A 219 14.67 -16.96 0.87
C GLY A 219 13.86 -16.51 2.09
N VAL A 220 13.15 -15.38 2.02
CA VAL A 220 12.35 -14.85 3.14
C VAL A 220 10.97 -15.52 3.18
N LYS A 221 10.39 -15.63 4.38
CA LYS A 221 8.99 -16.06 4.56
C LYS A 221 8.05 -14.90 4.20
N THR A 222 7.05 -15.16 3.37
CA THR A 222 6.09 -14.12 2.94
C THR A 222 4.68 -14.70 2.98
N LYS A 223 3.69 -13.87 3.30
CA LYS A 223 2.27 -14.22 3.23
C LYS A 223 1.57 -13.35 2.19
N LEU A 224 0.66 -13.94 1.43
CA LEU A 224 -0.23 -13.24 0.51
C LEU A 224 -1.66 -13.46 0.98
N GLU A 225 -2.47 -12.42 0.94
CA GLU A 225 -3.86 -12.45 1.43
C GLU A 225 -4.81 -12.22 0.26
N CYS A 226 -5.89 -12.99 0.22
CA CYS A 226 -6.96 -12.85 -0.74
C CYS A 226 -8.31 -12.81 -0.02
N SER A 227 -9.05 -11.73 -0.17
CA SER A 227 -10.39 -11.55 0.37
C SER A 227 -11.40 -11.67 -0.75
N VAL A 228 -12.39 -12.54 -0.56
CA VAL A 228 -13.42 -12.86 -1.56
C VAL A 228 -14.81 -12.72 -0.96
N PHE A 229 -15.75 -12.30 -1.78
CA PHE A 229 -17.18 -12.45 -1.57
C PHE A 229 -17.62 -13.74 -2.29
N ILE A 230 -18.30 -14.63 -1.56
CA ILE A 230 -18.70 -15.95 -2.06
C ILE A 230 -20.15 -15.92 -2.53
N GLY A 231 -21.06 -15.43 -1.68
CA GLY A 231 -22.50 -15.42 -1.96
C GLY A 231 -23.32 -15.09 -0.73
N SER A 232 -24.62 -15.37 -0.80
CA SER A 232 -25.61 -15.08 0.25
C SER A 232 -26.32 -16.34 0.76
N GLU A 233 -26.17 -17.48 0.08
CA GLU A 233 -26.80 -18.75 0.46
C GLU A 233 -25.78 -19.75 1.00
N LYS A 234 -26.21 -20.62 1.93
CA LYS A 234 -25.33 -21.65 2.48
C LYS A 234 -24.88 -22.69 1.44
N ASN A 235 -25.76 -23.03 0.48
CA ASN A 235 -25.40 -23.93 -0.63
C ASN A 235 -24.28 -23.34 -1.50
N ASP A 236 -24.17 -22.01 -1.58
CA ASP A 236 -23.09 -21.37 -2.30
C ASP A 236 -21.72 -21.72 -1.69
N ILE A 237 -21.63 -22.08 -0.40
CA ILE A 237 -20.35 -22.46 0.24
C ILE A 237 -19.91 -23.85 -0.20
N GLU A 238 -20.80 -24.84 -0.13
CA GLU A 238 -20.45 -26.25 -0.37
C GLU A 238 -20.01 -26.50 -1.82
N GLU A 239 -20.53 -25.70 -2.75
CA GLU A 239 -20.21 -25.79 -4.18
C GLU A 239 -19.14 -24.78 -4.64
N SER A 240 -18.65 -23.91 -3.74
CA SER A 240 -17.64 -22.90 -4.08
C SER A 240 -16.21 -23.33 -3.71
N GLN A 241 -15.25 -22.88 -4.51
CA GLN A 241 -13.83 -23.14 -4.32
C GLN A 241 -13.02 -21.86 -4.40
N VAL A 242 -12.21 -21.61 -3.37
CA VAL A 242 -11.19 -20.54 -3.35
C VAL A 242 -9.82 -21.19 -3.38
N TYR A 243 -9.03 -20.88 -4.39
CA TYR A 243 -7.71 -21.49 -4.57
C TYR A 243 -6.71 -20.51 -5.18
N TRP A 244 -5.43 -20.85 -5.04
CA TRP A 244 -4.33 -20.10 -5.64
C TRP A 244 -3.71 -20.85 -6.82
N MET A 245 -3.21 -20.09 -7.80
CA MET A 245 -2.35 -20.56 -8.87
C MET A 245 -1.09 -19.70 -8.93
N VAL A 246 0.03 -20.31 -9.32
CA VAL A 246 1.30 -19.64 -9.59
C VAL A 246 1.67 -19.95 -11.03
N ASP A 247 1.70 -18.94 -11.89
CA ASP A 247 1.97 -19.11 -13.32
C ASP A 247 1.13 -20.25 -13.96
N LYS A 248 -0.19 -20.22 -13.72
CA LYS A 248 -1.17 -21.23 -14.19
C LYS A 248 -1.00 -22.64 -13.64
N ASN A 249 -0.09 -22.85 -12.69
CA ASN A 249 0.07 -24.12 -11.98
C ASN A 249 -0.56 -24.05 -10.59
N PHE A 250 -1.21 -25.15 -10.18
CA PHE A 250 -1.74 -25.28 -8.83
C PHE A 250 -0.60 -25.28 -7.79
N THR A 251 -0.85 -24.63 -6.65
CA THR A 251 0.11 -24.52 -5.53
C THR A 251 0.59 -25.87 -4.98
N VAL A 252 -0.18 -26.94 -5.17
CA VAL A 252 0.16 -28.32 -4.78
C VAL A 252 1.49 -28.77 -5.41
N GLN A 253 1.88 -28.21 -6.56
CA GLN A 253 3.17 -28.49 -7.20
C GLN A 253 4.36 -27.89 -6.46
N TYR A 254 4.13 -26.98 -5.52
CA TYR A 254 5.15 -26.20 -4.81
C TYR A 254 5.09 -26.49 -3.31
N PRO A 255 5.93 -27.40 -2.76
CA PRO A 255 5.86 -27.84 -1.36
C PRO A 255 6.11 -26.72 -0.32
N GLN A 256 6.71 -25.60 -0.74
CA GLN A 256 6.95 -24.40 0.05
C GLN A 256 5.71 -23.51 0.21
N LEU A 257 4.63 -23.78 -0.53
CA LEU A 257 3.38 -23.05 -0.49
C LEU A 257 2.36 -23.78 0.38
N ARG A 258 1.64 -23.03 1.22
CA ARG A 258 0.53 -23.56 2.03
C ARG A 258 -0.62 -22.59 2.01
N GLU A 259 -1.81 -23.08 1.73
CA GLU A 259 -3.03 -22.30 1.72
C GLU A 259 -3.80 -22.48 3.03
N ASN A 260 -4.47 -21.41 3.47
CA ASN A 260 -5.40 -21.46 4.58
C ASN A 260 -6.60 -20.56 4.28
N LEU A 261 -7.78 -21.14 4.21
CA LEU A 261 -9.03 -20.44 3.94
C LEU A 261 -9.85 -20.32 5.22
N THR A 262 -10.28 -19.10 5.55
CA THR A 262 -11.24 -18.83 6.60
C THR A 262 -12.51 -18.25 5.99
N ILE A 263 -13.68 -18.73 6.43
CA ILE A 263 -14.98 -18.28 5.92
C ILE A 263 -15.75 -17.62 7.08
N GLU A 264 -16.36 -16.48 6.80
CA GLU A 264 -17.12 -15.70 7.77
C GLU A 264 -18.46 -15.29 7.16
N THR A 265 -19.55 -15.49 7.91
CA THR A 265 -20.88 -14.97 7.57
C THR A 265 -21.11 -13.70 8.36
N ARG A 266 -21.42 -12.60 7.66
CA ARG A 266 -21.72 -11.30 8.27
C ARG A 266 -23.19 -11.19 8.67
N GLU A 267 -23.53 -10.12 9.40
CA GLU A 267 -24.89 -9.87 9.93
C GLU A 267 -25.96 -9.74 8.83
N ASP A 268 -25.55 -9.41 7.60
CA ASP A 268 -26.38 -9.29 6.40
C ASP A 268 -26.58 -10.62 5.65
N ASN A 269 -26.24 -11.77 6.27
CA ASN A 269 -26.19 -13.10 5.66
C ASN A 269 -25.24 -13.22 4.46
N GLN A 270 -24.40 -12.22 4.19
CA GLN A 270 -23.39 -12.32 3.15
C GLN A 270 -22.17 -13.12 3.65
N ILE A 271 -21.63 -13.93 2.75
CA ILE A 271 -20.57 -14.87 3.04
C ILE A 271 -19.27 -14.39 2.39
N TYR A 272 -18.25 -14.23 3.22
CA TYR A 272 -16.93 -13.78 2.82
C TYR A 272 -15.88 -14.85 3.13
N GLY A 273 -14.84 -14.91 2.32
CA GLY A 273 -13.68 -15.78 2.53
C GLY A 273 -12.39 -14.97 2.58
N THR A 274 -11.46 -15.38 3.44
CA THR A 274 -10.07 -14.90 3.43
C THR A 274 -9.13 -16.09 3.24
N SER A 275 -8.50 -16.17 2.07
CA SER A 275 -7.46 -17.16 1.77
C SER A 275 -6.07 -16.56 1.94
N THR A 276 -5.26 -17.16 2.81
CA THR A 276 -3.87 -16.78 3.03
C THR A 276 -2.94 -17.81 2.40
N LEU A 277 -2.10 -17.37 1.46
CA LEU A 277 -1.02 -18.18 0.89
C LEU A 277 0.29 -17.91 1.65
N PHE A 278 0.74 -18.90 2.40
CA PHE A 278 2.01 -18.89 3.12
C PHE A 278 3.13 -19.41 2.23
N ILE A 279 4.11 -18.55 1.97
CA ILE A 279 5.34 -18.87 1.24
C ILE A 279 6.45 -19.08 2.27
N ALA A 280 6.78 -20.33 2.57
CA ALA A 280 7.78 -20.67 3.59
C ALA A 280 9.21 -20.22 3.21
N LYS A 281 9.50 -20.18 1.90
CA LYS A 281 10.76 -19.69 1.33
C LYS A 281 10.48 -19.15 -0.07
N VAL A 282 10.61 -17.84 -0.27
CA VAL A 282 10.43 -17.23 -1.60
C VAL A 282 11.55 -17.70 -2.53
N LEU A 283 11.21 -18.37 -3.62
CA LEU A 283 12.16 -18.80 -4.65
C LEU A 283 12.39 -17.67 -5.68
N PRO A 284 13.57 -17.61 -6.33
CA PRO A 284 13.83 -16.65 -7.40
C PRO A 284 12.84 -16.75 -8.58
N GLU A 285 12.35 -17.95 -8.88
CA GLU A 285 11.34 -18.21 -9.92
C GLU A 285 9.95 -17.64 -9.59
N PHE A 286 9.69 -17.27 -8.33
CA PHE A 286 8.44 -16.63 -7.93
C PHE A 286 8.38 -15.14 -8.22
N PHE A 287 9.49 -14.53 -8.66
CA PHE A 287 9.48 -13.15 -9.13
C PHE A 287 9.06 -13.11 -10.60
N GLU A 288 8.35 -12.05 -11.00
CA GLU A 288 7.87 -11.82 -12.38
C GLU A 288 6.79 -12.80 -12.88
N VAL A 289 6.32 -13.70 -12.02
CA VAL A 289 5.16 -14.56 -12.28
C VAL A 289 3.94 -14.12 -11.47
N PRO A 290 2.71 -14.30 -11.99
CA PRO A 290 1.50 -13.94 -11.29
C PRO A 290 1.13 -15.01 -10.25
N PHE A 291 0.77 -14.55 -9.05
CA PHE A 291 0.02 -15.33 -8.09
C PHE A 291 -1.45 -14.97 -8.22
N GLU A 292 -2.26 -15.91 -8.66
CA GLU A 292 -3.67 -15.72 -9.00
C GLU A 292 -4.53 -16.35 -7.90
N CYS A 293 -5.31 -15.53 -7.19
CA CYS A 293 -6.36 -16.03 -6.31
C CYS A 293 -7.67 -16.06 -7.10
N THR A 294 -8.32 -17.21 -7.11
CA THR A 294 -9.56 -17.42 -7.87
C THR A 294 -10.66 -17.91 -6.93
N ILE A 295 -11.85 -17.32 -7.08
CA ILE A 295 -13.09 -17.86 -6.52
C ILE A 295 -13.93 -18.40 -7.67
N LEU A 296 -14.35 -19.66 -7.54
CA LEU A 296 -15.26 -20.35 -8.44
C LEU A 296 -16.51 -20.75 -7.67
N SER A 297 -17.68 -20.49 -8.23
CA SER A 297 -18.99 -20.88 -7.70
C SER A 297 -19.92 -21.30 -8.85
N PRO A 298 -21.06 -21.94 -8.57
CA PRO A 298 -22.10 -22.21 -9.58
C PRO A 298 -22.63 -20.96 -10.28
N ARG A 299 -22.52 -19.80 -9.61
CA ARG A 299 -23.00 -18.49 -10.11
C ARG A 299 -21.98 -17.77 -10.98
N GLY A 300 -20.73 -18.25 -11.05
CA GLY A 300 -19.66 -17.65 -11.85
C GLY A 300 -18.29 -17.76 -11.19
N MET A 301 -17.33 -17.06 -11.76
CA MET A 301 -15.95 -17.00 -11.28
C MET A 301 -15.40 -15.59 -11.31
N ASP A 302 -14.42 -15.33 -10.45
CA ASP A 302 -13.65 -14.10 -10.47
C ASP A 302 -12.22 -14.34 -10.01
N MET A 303 -11.30 -13.48 -10.46
CA MET A 303 -9.86 -13.65 -10.26
C MET A 303 -9.18 -12.34 -9.84
N GLY A 304 -8.21 -12.49 -8.96
CA GLY A 304 -7.35 -11.43 -8.47
C GLY A 304 -5.87 -11.80 -8.58
N VAL A 305 -5.02 -10.83 -8.94
CA VAL A 305 -3.59 -11.08 -9.17
C VAL A 305 -2.73 -10.31 -8.17
N VAL A 306 -1.70 -10.98 -7.65
CA VAL A 306 -0.62 -10.37 -6.88
C VAL A 306 0.74 -10.76 -7.46
N TRP A 307 1.66 -9.80 -7.46
CA TRP A 307 3.01 -9.95 -8.02
C TRP A 307 4.05 -9.84 -6.92
N LEU A 308 5.08 -10.69 -6.95
CA LEU A 308 6.27 -10.48 -6.13
C LEU A 308 7.28 -9.64 -6.92
N LYS A 309 7.72 -8.53 -6.33
CA LYS A 309 8.83 -7.73 -6.85
C LYS A 309 9.98 -7.68 -5.87
N HIS A 310 11.17 -7.49 -6.40
CA HIS A 310 12.35 -7.30 -5.59
C HIS A 310 12.20 -6.02 -4.74
N GLU A 311 12.61 -6.11 -3.48
CA GLU A 311 12.71 -4.95 -2.60
C GLU A 311 13.78 -3.99 -3.15
N LYS A 312 13.41 -2.72 -3.40
CA LYS A 312 14.35 -1.75 -3.95
C LYS A 312 15.43 -1.39 -2.91
N PRO A 313 16.69 -1.21 -3.31
CA PRO A 313 17.78 -0.81 -2.41
C PRO A 313 17.74 0.69 -2.11
N TYR A 314 16.58 1.22 -1.69
CA TYR A 314 16.41 2.65 -1.37
C TYR A 314 17.36 3.11 -0.25
N THR A 315 17.78 2.18 0.63
CA THR A 315 18.63 2.48 1.77
C THR A 315 20.07 2.84 1.39
N ILE A 316 20.64 2.30 0.31
CA ILE A 316 22.07 2.53 -0.03
C ILE A 316 22.27 3.91 -0.68
N GLN A 317 21.35 4.32 -1.56
CA GLN A 317 21.47 5.60 -2.27
C GLN A 317 21.14 6.79 -1.35
N ALA A 318 20.14 6.63 -0.46
CA ALA A 318 19.82 7.63 0.56
C ALA A 318 20.95 7.76 1.60
N THR A 319 21.56 6.65 2.04
CA THR A 319 22.68 6.72 3.01
C THR A 319 23.93 7.34 2.40
N LEU A 320 24.26 7.04 1.13
CA LEU A 320 25.40 7.64 0.45
C LEU A 320 25.21 9.17 0.25
N THR A 321 24.01 9.60 -0.10
CA THR A 321 23.70 11.03 -0.27
C THR A 321 23.76 11.79 1.06
N ILE A 322 23.25 11.20 2.15
CA ILE A 322 23.38 11.79 3.50
C ILE A 322 24.86 11.88 3.92
N LEU A 323 25.65 10.83 3.68
CA LEU A 323 27.08 10.82 4.03
C LEU A 323 27.86 11.90 3.25
N LEU A 324 27.60 12.04 1.96
CA LEU A 324 28.22 13.09 1.13
C LEU A 324 27.84 14.50 1.60
N ALA A 325 26.57 14.71 1.98
CA ALA A 325 26.11 15.99 2.52
C ALA A 325 26.81 16.33 3.85
N LEU A 326 26.98 15.35 4.75
CA LEU A 326 27.69 15.54 6.01
C LEU A 326 29.16 15.89 5.79
N ILE A 327 29.84 15.20 4.87
CA ILE A 327 31.22 15.51 4.50
C ILE A 327 31.32 16.93 3.94
N ALA A 328 30.41 17.33 3.06
CA ALA A 328 30.37 18.69 2.51
C ALA A 328 30.20 19.75 3.61
N VAL A 329 29.32 19.52 4.59
CA VAL A 329 29.15 20.42 5.74
C VAL A 329 30.44 20.53 6.55
N VAL A 330 31.13 19.41 6.82
CA VAL A 330 32.41 19.43 7.56
C VAL A 330 33.46 20.23 6.78
N VAL A 331 33.58 20.01 5.47
CA VAL A 331 34.52 20.76 4.62
C VAL A 331 34.22 22.26 4.63
N VAL A 332 32.95 22.65 4.49
CA VAL A 332 32.54 24.06 4.56
C VAL A 332 32.92 24.67 5.91
N ASN A 333 32.68 23.97 7.02
CA ASN A 333 33.07 24.43 8.35
C ASN A 333 34.59 24.58 8.50
N ILE A 334 35.38 23.64 7.96
CA ILE A 334 36.85 23.75 7.96
C ILE A 334 37.31 24.96 7.15
N VAL A 335 36.73 25.18 5.97
CA VAL A 335 37.06 26.32 5.10
C VAL A 335 36.71 27.64 5.82
N LEU A 336 35.51 27.75 6.39
CA LEU A 336 35.11 28.92 7.18
C LEU A 336 36.05 29.15 8.38
N PHE A 337 36.42 28.09 9.10
CA PHE A 337 37.37 28.19 10.21
C PHE A 337 38.75 28.71 9.75
N VAL A 338 39.27 28.24 8.62
CA VAL A 338 40.56 28.69 8.08
C VAL A 338 40.51 30.16 7.67
N PHE A 339 39.45 30.58 6.96
CA PHE A 339 39.29 31.98 6.52
C PHE A 339 39.14 32.96 7.69
N PHE A 340 38.32 32.60 8.68
CA PHE A 340 38.01 33.47 9.81
C PHE A 340 38.89 33.19 11.04
N ARG A 341 39.93 32.35 10.93
CA ARG A 341 40.79 31.95 12.05
C ARG A 341 41.27 33.13 12.89
N THR A 342 41.73 34.20 12.23
CA THR A 342 42.25 35.40 12.90
C THR A 342 41.14 36.18 13.60
N ASP A 343 39.99 36.34 12.95
CA ASP A 343 38.83 37.04 13.52
C ASP A 343 38.20 36.26 14.70
N ILE A 344 38.12 34.92 14.62
CA ILE A 344 37.64 34.04 15.70
C ILE A 344 38.58 34.12 16.91
N ILE A 345 39.91 34.08 16.70
CA ILE A 345 40.88 34.17 17.80
C ILE A 345 40.85 35.56 18.45
N LEU A 346 40.77 36.63 17.66
CA LEU A 346 40.66 38.01 18.17
C LEU A 346 39.36 38.21 18.96
N CYS A 347 38.22 37.71 18.46
CA CYS A 347 36.94 37.76 19.15
C CYS A 347 36.94 36.94 20.45
N TYR A 348 37.50 35.72 20.42
CA TYR A 348 37.65 34.90 21.62
C TYR A 348 38.53 35.56 22.68
N ARG A 349 39.62 36.24 22.29
CA ARG A 349 40.45 37.02 23.23
C ARG A 349 39.73 38.24 23.80
N GLN A 350 38.87 38.91 23.03
CA GLN A 350 38.02 39.99 23.57
C GLN A 350 36.98 39.47 24.57
N LEU A 351 36.38 38.30 24.31
CA LEU A 351 35.35 37.70 25.15
C LEU A 351 35.91 36.96 26.39
N CYS A 352 37.08 36.34 26.29
CA CYS A 352 37.69 35.53 27.36
C CYS A 352 39.00 36.13 27.95
N GLY A 353 39.47 37.27 27.44
CA GLY A 353 40.69 37.95 27.88
C GLY A 353 40.54 38.74 29.19
N LYS A 354 39.99 38.11 30.23
CA LYS A 354 40.20 38.54 31.62
C LYS A 354 40.33 37.31 32.52
N SER A 355 41.52 36.71 32.55
CA SER A 355 41.99 36.10 33.81
C SER A 355 43.49 35.81 33.87
N ARG A 356 44.07 36.41 34.91
CA ARG A 356 45.16 35.95 35.79
C ARG A 356 46.64 36.21 35.43
N THR A 357 47.29 36.70 36.49
CA THR A 357 48.71 36.79 36.88
C THR A 357 49.57 37.91 36.32
N GLY A 358 49.89 38.87 37.21
CA GLY A 358 51.19 39.53 37.33
C GLY A 358 51.46 40.69 36.35
N GLN A 359 51.36 41.92 36.86
CA GLN A 359 51.63 43.20 36.17
C GLN A 359 50.68 43.54 35.01
N THR A 360 49.71 44.42 35.28
CA THR A 360 48.98 45.15 34.25
C THR A 360 49.95 46.05 33.49
N LYS A 361 50.50 45.53 32.39
CA LYS A 361 51.22 46.33 31.40
C LYS A 361 50.32 47.47 30.92
N VAL A 362 50.78 48.70 31.11
CA VAL A 362 50.01 49.93 30.89
C VAL A 362 49.85 50.22 29.39
N TYR A 363 50.85 49.86 28.58
CA TYR A 363 50.89 50.13 27.16
C TYR A 363 50.78 48.84 26.34
N ASN A 364 49.97 48.89 25.28
CA ASN A 364 49.90 47.83 24.29
C ASN A 364 51.19 47.74 23.48
N ALA A 365 51.82 48.88 23.19
CA ALA A 365 53.11 48.87 22.55
C ALA A 365 53.94 50.14 22.75
N TYR A 366 55.26 49.98 22.72
CA TYR A 366 56.24 51.07 22.64
C TYR A 366 56.64 51.25 21.18
N VAL A 367 56.43 52.43 20.60
CA VAL A 367 56.73 52.74 19.20
C VAL A 367 58.02 53.53 19.12
N CYS A 368 58.97 53.03 18.33
CA CYS A 368 60.26 53.65 18.08
C CYS A 368 60.50 53.80 16.58
N SER A 369 60.86 55.02 16.17
CA SER A 369 61.35 55.35 14.82
C SER A 369 62.66 56.10 14.98
N CYS A 370 63.76 55.49 14.56
CA CYS A 370 65.08 56.10 14.63
C CYS A 370 65.46 56.60 13.24
N HIS A 371 65.56 57.92 13.06
CA HIS A 371 65.74 58.53 11.75
C HIS A 371 67.01 59.37 11.67
N GLY A 372 67.71 59.28 10.53
CA GLY A 372 68.76 60.23 10.15
C GLY A 372 68.17 61.33 9.26
N ASN A 373 68.14 62.57 9.77
CA ASN A 373 68.03 63.85 9.05
C ASN A 373 67.21 63.94 7.74
N THR A 374 66.00 63.36 7.66
CA THR A 374 65.00 63.81 6.66
C THR A 374 63.63 64.02 7.31
N PRO A 375 63.30 65.26 7.72
CA PRO A 375 61.98 65.57 8.28
C PRO A 375 60.88 65.34 7.23
N GLY A 376 59.80 64.64 7.61
CA GLY A 376 58.64 64.39 6.73
C GLY A 376 58.67 63.05 5.97
N SER A 377 59.40 62.05 6.48
CA SER A 377 59.40 60.70 5.90
C SER A 377 58.06 59.98 6.13
N THR A 378 57.70 59.03 5.25
CA THR A 378 56.48 58.22 5.42
C THR A 378 56.49 57.35 6.67
N ALA A 379 57.67 56.96 7.15
CA ALA A 379 57.87 56.22 8.39
C ALA A 379 57.55 57.07 9.64
N GLU A 380 57.93 58.35 9.61
CA GLU A 380 57.63 59.32 10.67
C GLU A 380 56.13 59.65 10.73
N ASP A 381 55.50 59.87 9.56
CA ASP A 381 54.05 60.06 9.46
C ASP A 381 53.27 58.81 9.91
N LEU A 382 53.80 57.62 9.60
CA LEU A 382 53.27 56.36 10.10
C LEU A 382 53.35 56.29 11.63
N ALA A 383 54.50 56.63 12.21
CA ALA A 383 54.76 56.58 13.65
C ALA A 383 53.88 57.53 14.44
N LEU A 384 53.86 58.81 14.05
CA LEU A 384 53.30 59.90 14.86
C LEU A 384 51.83 60.20 14.56
N ARG A 385 51.32 59.84 13.38
CA ARG A 385 49.94 60.16 12.98
C ARG A 385 49.10 58.92 12.69
N ILE A 386 49.55 58.05 11.78
CA ILE A 386 48.72 56.95 11.28
C ILE A 386 48.52 55.85 12.35
N LEU A 387 49.57 55.48 13.09
CA LEU A 387 49.47 54.51 14.17
C LEU A 387 48.50 54.96 15.29
N PRO A 388 48.61 56.20 15.84
CA PRO A 388 47.61 56.76 16.75
C PRO A 388 46.17 56.73 16.23
N ASP A 389 45.94 57.23 15.02
CA ASP A 389 44.60 57.36 14.43
C ASP A 389 43.90 55.99 14.27
N VAL A 390 44.66 54.93 13.99
CA VAL A 390 44.09 53.59 13.77
C VAL A 390 44.05 52.77 15.06
N LEU A 391 45.12 52.77 15.86
CA LEU A 391 45.23 51.88 17.02
C LEU A 391 44.64 52.51 18.29
N GLU A 392 44.89 53.80 18.55
CA GLU A 392 44.36 54.49 19.74
C GLU A 392 42.89 54.87 19.51
N GLN A 393 42.57 55.58 18.43
CA GLN A 393 41.22 56.13 18.23
C GLN A 393 40.17 55.08 17.79
N LYS A 394 40.52 54.15 16.88
CA LYS A 394 39.55 53.15 16.35
C LYS A 394 39.56 51.82 17.09
N HIS A 395 40.62 51.52 17.83
CA HIS A 395 40.80 50.22 18.47
C HIS A 395 41.11 50.29 19.98
N ASP A 396 41.09 51.49 20.58
CA ASP A 396 41.23 51.72 22.03
C ASP A 396 42.49 51.06 22.63
N LEU A 397 43.59 51.05 21.86
CA LEU A 397 44.89 50.56 22.31
C LEU A 397 45.73 51.71 22.81
N LYS A 398 46.50 51.51 23.88
CA LYS A 398 47.36 52.55 24.43
C LYS A 398 48.79 52.40 23.91
N LEU A 399 49.27 53.32 23.09
CA LEU A 399 50.64 53.33 22.60
C LEU A 399 51.50 54.31 23.43
N PHE A 400 52.78 54.02 23.53
CA PHE A 400 53.80 54.98 23.97
C PHE A 400 54.70 55.27 22.78
N ILE A 401 54.77 56.51 22.33
CA ILE A 401 55.49 56.87 21.10
C ILE A 401 56.70 57.74 21.44
N HIS A 402 57.87 57.20 21.14
CA HIS A 402 59.14 57.90 21.30
C HIS A 402 59.15 59.19 20.46
N GLY A 403 59.48 60.34 21.06
CA GLY A 403 59.41 61.67 20.42
C GLY A 403 58.09 62.43 20.61
N ARG A 404 56.99 61.75 21.01
CA ARG A 404 55.70 62.38 21.36
C ARG A 404 55.46 62.39 22.86
N ASP A 405 55.76 61.26 23.50
CA ASP A 405 55.41 60.96 24.89
C ASP A 405 56.65 61.00 25.82
N ASP A 406 57.70 61.75 25.42
CA ASP A 406 59.09 61.68 25.88
C ASP A 406 59.30 61.38 27.37
N ALA A 407 60.21 60.42 27.63
CA ALA A 407 60.72 60.08 28.96
C ALA A 407 62.05 60.80 29.19
N GLU A 408 62.18 61.55 30.29
CA GLU A 408 63.31 62.46 30.53
C GLU A 408 64.67 61.75 30.70
N ASN A 409 64.71 60.44 31.01
CA ASN A 409 65.96 59.67 31.23
C ASN A 409 65.89 58.19 30.77
N VAL A 410 67.08 57.56 30.59
CA VAL A 410 67.23 56.13 30.19
C VAL A 410 66.56 55.15 31.17
N ALA A 411 66.60 55.44 32.48
CA ALA A 411 65.94 54.60 33.49
C ALA A 411 64.40 54.62 33.34
N ASP A 412 63.83 55.77 32.94
CA ASP A 412 62.40 55.90 32.68
C ASP A 412 62.02 55.18 31.38
N MET A 413 62.89 55.20 30.35
CA MET A 413 62.69 54.42 29.13
C MET A 413 62.63 52.91 29.39
N ALA A 414 63.55 52.37 30.18
CA ALA A 414 63.51 50.96 30.58
C ALA A 414 62.23 50.63 31.38
N GLY A 415 61.78 51.56 32.23
CA GLY A 415 60.52 51.45 32.96
C GLY A 415 59.30 51.36 32.03
N VAL A 416 59.17 52.27 31.08
CA VAL A 416 58.06 52.27 30.10
C VAL A 416 58.09 51.04 29.19
N LEU A 417 59.28 50.61 28.75
CA LEU A 417 59.45 49.38 27.97
C LEU A 417 58.96 48.17 28.76
N SER A 418 59.32 48.04 30.04
CA SER A 418 58.85 46.94 30.90
C SER A 418 57.31 46.91 31.05
N GLN A 419 56.66 48.08 30.99
CA GLN A 419 55.22 48.25 31.03
C GLN A 419 54.52 48.08 29.68
N SER A 420 55.27 47.82 28.60
CA SER A 420 54.76 47.65 27.25
C SER A 420 54.64 46.17 26.88
N LYS A 421 53.55 45.79 26.19
CA LYS A 421 53.35 44.39 25.75
C LYS A 421 54.24 44.00 24.57
N ALA A 422 54.55 44.96 23.69
CA ALA A 422 55.43 44.79 22.54
C ALA A 422 56.20 46.08 22.23
N VAL A 423 57.25 46.00 21.42
CA VAL A 423 57.96 47.14 20.82
C VAL A 423 57.69 47.14 19.32
N LEU A 424 57.19 48.24 18.75
CA LEU A 424 57.15 48.46 17.30
C LEU A 424 58.38 49.24 16.89
N LEU A 425 59.20 48.62 16.07
CA LEU A 425 60.33 49.24 15.42
C LEU A 425 59.95 49.55 13.97
N ILE A 426 59.88 50.83 13.62
CA ILE A 426 59.54 51.25 12.26
C ILE A 426 60.84 51.42 11.47
N LEU A 427 60.95 50.68 10.37
CA LEU A 427 62.10 50.76 9.46
C LEU A 427 61.69 51.44 8.16
N PRO A 428 62.38 52.52 7.76
CA PRO A 428 62.13 53.17 6.48
C PRO A 428 62.56 52.23 5.33
N GLY A 429 61.73 52.13 4.30
CA GLY A 429 62.10 51.47 3.05
C GLY A 429 63.05 52.32 2.21
N SER A 430 64.00 51.70 1.54
CA SER A 430 64.85 52.38 0.55
C SER A 430 64.02 52.73 -0.68
N ARG A 431 63.68 54.02 -0.84
CA ARG A 431 63.15 54.50 -2.12
C ARG A 431 64.31 54.65 -3.10
N SER A 432 64.22 53.96 -4.23
CA SER A 432 65.00 54.29 -5.43
C SER A 432 64.67 55.72 -5.85
N VAL A 433 65.55 56.67 -5.46
CA VAL A 433 65.52 58.04 -5.97
C VAL A 433 65.80 57.94 -7.47
N ASN A 434 64.80 58.21 -8.31
CA ASN A 434 65.04 58.49 -9.71
C ASN A 434 65.92 59.74 -9.78
N GLN A 435 67.11 59.60 -10.35
CA GLN A 435 68.07 60.67 -10.58
C GLN A 435 67.44 61.79 -11.43
N GLN A 436 67.07 62.90 -10.80
CA GLN A 436 67.08 64.23 -11.40
C GLN A 436 66.81 65.27 -10.31
N GLU A 437 67.58 66.36 -10.34
CA GLU A 437 67.63 67.50 -9.41
C GLU A 437 68.65 67.38 -8.25
N GLU A 438 69.92 67.23 -8.63
CA GLU A 438 71.00 68.02 -8.00
C GLU A 438 70.91 69.46 -8.52
N GLU A 439 70.64 70.43 -7.65
CA GLU A 439 71.31 71.75 -7.63
C GLU A 439 70.64 72.68 -6.61
N SER A 440 71.26 72.81 -5.43
CA SER A 440 71.58 74.12 -4.83
C SER A 440 72.19 73.92 -3.44
N ALA A 441 73.49 74.18 -3.38
CA ALA A 441 74.28 74.16 -2.16
C ALA A 441 73.92 75.31 -1.22
N ILE A 442 73.83 75.02 0.08
CA ILE A 442 74.39 75.88 1.14
C ILE A 442 75.09 74.95 2.14
N PRO A 443 76.41 75.06 2.34
CA PRO A 443 77.10 74.29 3.39
C PRO A 443 76.83 74.97 4.74
N LEU A 444 76.00 74.35 5.59
CA LEU A 444 75.84 74.74 6.98
C LEU A 444 76.71 73.86 7.87
N ASN A 445 77.82 74.44 8.30
CA ASN A 445 78.58 74.24 9.55
C ASN A 445 78.78 72.79 10.10
N PRO A 446 80.01 72.24 10.08
CA PRO A 446 80.34 70.97 10.74
C PRO A 446 80.48 71.20 12.24
N GLY A 447 79.36 71.24 12.95
CA GLY A 447 79.33 71.46 14.40
C GLY A 447 78.08 70.94 15.09
N GLN A 448 77.21 70.21 14.40
CA GLN A 448 75.92 69.78 14.95
C GLN A 448 75.45 68.42 14.38
N GLU A 449 76.37 67.49 14.13
CA GLU A 449 76.05 66.12 13.65
C GLU A 449 76.32 65.01 14.68
N THR A 450 76.68 65.33 15.91
CA THR A 450 77.06 64.31 16.91
C THR A 450 76.07 64.11 18.05
N LEU A 451 74.89 64.74 18.03
CA LEU A 451 73.95 64.66 19.17
C LEU A 451 72.81 63.64 19.05
N ASP A 452 72.45 63.17 17.84
CA ASP A 452 71.22 62.38 17.65
C ASP A 452 71.45 60.92 17.22
N VAL A 453 72.64 60.61 16.66
CA VAL A 453 73.05 59.22 16.40
C VAL A 453 73.34 58.48 17.73
N SER A 454 73.72 59.19 18.80
CA SER A 454 73.95 58.57 20.11
C SER A 454 72.65 58.14 20.80
N HIS A 455 71.57 58.90 20.66
CA HIS A 455 70.27 58.59 21.30
C HIS A 455 69.66 57.29 20.77
N CYS A 456 69.73 57.06 19.47
CA CYS A 456 69.25 55.81 18.88
C CYS A 456 70.09 54.59 19.27
N SER A 457 71.42 54.74 19.39
CA SER A 457 72.29 53.66 19.85
C SER A 457 71.99 53.24 21.30
N GLU A 458 71.72 54.21 22.18
CA GLU A 458 71.32 53.93 23.56
C GLU A 458 69.96 53.23 23.62
N LEU A 459 68.98 53.71 22.84
CA LEU A 459 67.64 53.12 22.79
C LEU A 459 67.65 51.66 22.29
N TYR A 460 68.41 51.36 21.23
CA TYR A 460 68.58 50.00 20.74
C TYR A 460 69.21 49.07 21.77
N SER A 461 70.16 49.58 22.56
CA SER A 461 70.78 48.79 23.63
C SER A 461 69.79 48.41 24.73
N VAL A 462 68.86 49.32 25.09
CA VAL A 462 67.81 49.08 26.09
C VAL A 462 66.76 48.10 25.56
N ILE A 463 66.35 48.24 24.30
CA ILE A 463 65.39 47.32 23.65
C ILE A 463 65.98 45.90 23.58
N ALA A 464 67.24 45.76 23.18
CA ALA A 464 67.91 44.46 23.05
C ALA A 464 68.06 43.71 24.38
N GLN A 465 68.18 44.44 25.50
CA GLN A 465 68.26 43.86 26.84
C GLN A 465 66.89 43.57 27.45
N SER A 466 65.81 44.07 26.85
CA SER A 466 64.44 43.85 27.34
C SER A 466 63.91 42.46 26.95
N SER A 467 63.03 41.89 27.78
CA SER A 467 62.29 40.65 27.45
C SER A 467 61.01 40.91 26.66
N VAL A 468 60.82 42.12 26.15
CA VAL A 468 59.61 42.56 25.45
C VAL A 468 59.73 42.16 23.97
N PRO A 469 58.71 41.52 23.38
CA PRO A 469 58.79 41.11 21.99
C PRO A 469 58.86 42.31 21.04
N VAL A 470 59.81 42.27 20.11
CA VAL A 470 59.99 43.28 19.05
C VAL A 470 59.23 42.88 17.79
N ILE A 471 58.51 43.85 17.21
CA ILE A 471 57.76 43.76 15.97
C ILE A 471 58.36 44.79 15.02
N VAL A 472 58.79 44.36 13.85
CA VAL A 472 59.36 45.25 12.84
C VAL A 472 58.27 45.63 11.85
N VAL A 473 58.09 46.93 11.62
CA VAL A 473 57.17 47.46 10.61
C VAL A 473 58.00 48.08 9.49
N GLU A 474 57.98 47.44 8.32
CA GLU A 474 58.68 47.91 7.11
C GLU A 474 57.78 48.93 6.38
N ASP A 475 58.26 50.17 6.24
CA ASP A 475 57.61 51.21 5.43
C ASP A 475 58.01 51.09 3.95
N GLY A 476 57.33 50.20 3.21
CA GLY A 476 57.58 49.96 1.78
C GLY A 476 58.43 48.73 1.47
N GLU A 477 59.06 48.71 0.29
CA GLU A 477 59.94 47.63 -0.16
C GLU A 477 61.41 47.91 0.18
N ASN A 478 62.20 46.86 0.43
CA ASN A 478 63.63 46.92 0.76
C ASN A 478 63.95 47.81 1.97
N ALA A 479 63.41 47.47 3.14
CA ALA A 479 63.84 48.05 4.41
C ALA A 479 65.34 47.81 4.61
N ASP A 480 66.07 48.86 4.98
CA ASP A 480 67.51 48.80 5.16
C ASP A 480 67.86 48.35 6.58
N TYR A 481 68.13 47.06 6.72
CA TYR A 481 68.54 46.45 7.99
C TYR A 481 69.98 46.80 8.39
N SER A 482 70.78 47.38 7.49
CA SER A 482 72.18 47.74 7.79
C SER A 482 72.30 48.84 8.85
N LEU A 483 71.24 49.63 9.04
CA LEU A 483 71.14 50.68 10.04
C LEU A 483 70.88 50.14 11.46
N LEU A 484 70.61 48.84 11.61
CA LEU A 484 70.34 48.23 12.90
C LEU A 484 71.58 47.57 13.51
N PRO A 485 71.87 47.79 14.81
CA PRO A 485 72.90 47.05 15.52
C PRO A 485 72.65 45.53 15.52
N GLU A 486 73.72 44.73 15.54
CA GLU A 486 73.60 43.25 15.60
C GLU A 486 72.76 42.75 16.79
N SER A 487 72.79 43.49 17.91
CA SER A 487 71.99 43.19 19.10
C SER A 487 70.48 43.21 18.81
N ILE A 488 70.01 44.08 17.92
CA ILE A 488 68.62 44.13 17.48
C ILE A 488 68.36 43.10 16.38
N GLN A 489 69.27 42.95 15.42
CA GLN A 489 69.09 41.97 14.33
C GLN A 489 68.91 40.54 14.87
N SER A 490 69.63 40.19 15.95
CA SER A 490 69.56 38.86 16.56
C SER A 490 68.22 38.53 17.24
N ILE A 491 67.44 39.53 17.64
CA ILE A 491 66.15 39.34 18.33
C ILE A 491 64.93 39.46 17.42
N ILE A 492 65.11 39.87 16.15
CA ILE A 492 64.02 39.98 15.17
C ILE A 492 63.56 38.58 14.77
N GLN A 493 62.29 38.28 15.01
CA GLN A 493 61.66 37.03 14.58
C GLN A 493 60.99 37.20 13.22
N ARG A 494 61.22 36.26 12.28
CA ARG A 494 60.69 36.35 10.91
C ARG A 494 59.16 36.42 10.84
N ASP A 495 58.45 35.84 11.80
CA ASP A 495 56.99 35.88 11.92
C ASP A 495 56.45 37.17 12.57
N ARG A 496 57.33 38.11 12.94
CA ARG A 496 57.00 39.41 13.54
C ARG A 496 57.47 40.61 12.71
N VAL A 497 57.73 40.38 11.41
CA VAL A 497 58.01 41.43 10.43
C VAL A 497 56.74 41.69 9.63
N LEU A 498 56.25 42.93 9.65
CA LEU A 498 55.01 43.34 9.01
C LEU A 498 55.29 44.44 7.99
N ARG A 499 54.83 44.26 6.75
CA ARG A 499 54.96 45.25 5.68
C ARG A 499 53.77 46.18 5.66
N TRP A 500 54.04 47.48 5.73
CA TRP A 500 53.05 48.53 5.61
C TRP A 500 53.16 49.24 4.26
N SER A 501 52.03 49.71 3.74
CA SER A 501 51.99 50.64 2.61
C SER A 501 50.85 51.63 2.78
N PRO A 502 50.93 52.84 2.18
CA PRO A 502 49.90 53.86 2.32
C PRO A 502 48.51 53.44 1.79
N ALA A 503 48.46 52.43 0.91
CA ALA A 503 47.21 51.91 0.33
C ALA A 503 46.44 50.96 1.26
N VAL A 504 47.00 50.60 2.42
CA VAL A 504 46.39 49.65 3.36
C VAL A 504 45.20 50.30 4.08
N GLN A 505 44.00 49.78 3.86
CA GLN A 505 42.80 50.21 4.58
C GLN A 505 42.91 49.92 6.09
N PRO A 506 42.39 50.79 6.98
CA PRO A 506 42.46 50.61 8.45
C PRO A 506 41.92 49.27 9.00
N ASN A 507 40.96 48.63 8.32
CA ASN A 507 40.42 47.32 8.69
C ASN A 507 41.09 46.14 7.95
N GLY A 508 42.14 46.43 7.16
CA GLY A 508 42.85 45.48 6.31
C GLY A 508 43.69 44.47 7.09
N ARG A 509 44.25 43.51 6.35
CA ARG A 509 45.01 42.37 6.89
C ARG A 509 46.19 42.81 7.78
N PHE A 510 46.92 43.85 7.38
CA PHE A 510 48.05 44.42 8.14
C PHE A 510 47.63 44.83 9.55
N TRP A 511 46.61 45.67 9.70
CA TRP A 511 46.14 46.16 11.00
C TRP A 511 45.55 45.04 11.88
N LYS A 512 44.94 44.02 11.28
CA LYS A 512 44.52 42.81 12.02
C LYS A 512 45.71 42.01 12.54
N HIS A 513 46.76 41.83 11.74
CA HIS A 513 47.98 41.12 12.17
C HIS A 513 48.77 41.94 13.21
N LEU A 514 48.92 43.25 13.00
CA LEU A 514 49.59 44.13 13.95
C LEU A 514 48.91 44.07 15.32
N ARG A 515 47.57 44.17 15.37
CA ARG A 515 46.79 44.00 16.60
C ARG A 515 47.01 42.64 17.25
N TYR A 516 46.97 41.54 16.48
CA TYR A 516 47.22 40.19 16.99
C TYR A 516 48.56 40.06 17.74
N HIS A 517 49.60 40.80 17.33
CA HIS A 517 50.91 40.77 17.99
C HIS A 517 51.04 41.70 19.21
N ILE A 518 50.22 42.75 19.33
CA ILE A 518 50.31 43.76 20.41
C ILE A 518 49.17 43.66 21.47
N THR A 519 48.17 42.79 21.25
CA THR A 519 47.08 42.51 22.20
C THR A 519 47.18 41.13 22.82
#